data_AF-A0A6A5W165-F1
#
_entry.id   AF-A0A6A5W165-F1
#
_cell.length_a   1.000
_cell.length_b   1.000
_cell.length_c   1.000
_cell.angle_alpha   90.00
_cell.angle_beta   90.00
_cell.angle_gamma   90.00
#
_symmetry.space_group_name_H-M   'P 1'
#
loop_
_entity.id
_entity.type
_entity.pdbx_description
1 polymer ?
#
loop_
_entity_poly.entity_id
_entity_poly.type
_entity_poly.pdbx_seq_one_letter_code
_entity_poly.pdbx_strand_id
1 'polypeptide(L)'
;MYPITVLINSTTTITTFEARDDVWSPIFGAIVLAPPALNVSTFSHGVTTVLSDACFSLPAGPYFLVVAGEFYSVYKAYRLYRDENFSFYYGLIDDQEGGFKVMSGIHPATDGAPTIAVPSRLYYAAPSPEKPLNGVRLGVKDLYDIKGLKTSMGNRAWFSLYPPANETAVSVQRLIDLGAIVVGKTRTSQFANGESPTIDWVDYHDPFNPRGDGYGDPSSSSAGAGSAEASYDWIDLNIGSDTGGSVRAPAGYSSLYGNRPSQGAISTTGVLPMSPEMDTLAFVARSAVQFSTWGKAWYSSNPLFKSYPSFPTQLIYPIDTPGINVTEYPSPGFFPSSVNASQPLFDAFIEKLEAILNTTKAEYDLYTEYKDTSGTGLYPPDHVGEVWTKLTAYEQARNVWNPFFAEYKAVHNGDAPFLDPVVLRNYEYGLNQTDEDYGRILAEKGVFEEWVRTQLLTSDFDSPTCSNAIFVNPIVTGGPTKKWVFGSDAPTGENVYLGWNRYGISQLAGVPEVVLPLGTMPRLVNGFVVPIDGSGLGRGGPSAGLGLGLGRTDYVLG
;
A
#
# COMPACT_ATOMS: atom_id res chain seq x y z
N MET A 1 -2.41 39.26 5.12
CA MET A 1 -2.94 37.89 5.37
C MET A 1 -2.85 37.65 6.86
N TYR A 2 -3.94 37.22 7.48
CA TYR A 2 -4.04 37.04 8.93
C TYR A 2 -4.45 35.60 9.25
N PRO A 3 -3.74 34.89 10.14
CA PRO A 3 -4.21 33.60 10.62
C PRO A 3 -5.43 33.81 11.51
N ILE A 4 -6.50 33.08 11.23
CA ILE A 4 -7.77 33.15 11.97
C ILE A 4 -8.25 31.74 12.31
N THR A 5 -9.12 31.61 13.29
CA THR A 5 -9.88 30.38 13.55
C THR A 5 -11.36 30.63 13.28
N VAL A 6 -12.00 29.75 12.51
CA VAL A 6 -13.46 29.75 12.35
C VAL A 6 -14.07 28.82 13.41
N LEU A 7 -15.09 29.29 14.11
CA LEU A 7 -15.91 28.50 15.04
C LEU A 7 -17.38 28.56 14.63
N ILE A 8 -18.06 27.41 14.66
CA ILE A 8 -19.45 27.28 14.20
C ILE A 8 -20.45 26.92 15.32
N ASN A 9 -19.98 26.47 16.49
CA ASN A 9 -20.83 26.16 17.64
C ASN A 9 -20.10 26.32 18.99
N SER A 10 -20.87 26.40 20.08
CA SER A 10 -20.36 26.61 21.45
C SER A 10 -19.70 25.38 22.07
N THR A 11 -19.91 24.20 21.49
CA THR A 11 -19.31 22.93 21.93
C THR A 11 -17.87 22.77 21.46
N THR A 12 -17.44 23.55 20.48
CA THR A 12 -16.09 23.49 19.91
C THR A 12 -15.22 24.57 20.54
N THR A 13 -14.43 24.21 21.54
CA THR A 13 -13.49 25.14 22.17
C THR A 13 -12.10 25.02 21.55
N ILE A 14 -11.51 26.19 21.23
CA ILE A 14 -10.14 26.32 20.70
C ILE A 14 -9.12 25.55 21.54
N THR A 15 -9.36 25.41 22.85
CA THR A 15 -8.54 24.66 23.80
C THR A 15 -8.34 23.18 23.44
N THR A 16 -9.18 22.61 22.58
CA THR A 16 -9.10 21.20 22.15
C THR A 16 -8.49 21.02 20.75
N PHE A 17 -8.24 22.11 20.02
CA PHE A 17 -7.78 22.05 18.62
C PHE A 17 -6.36 21.54 18.49
N GLU A 18 -5.45 22.01 19.36
CA GLU A 18 -4.05 21.58 19.36
C GLU A 18 -3.88 20.07 19.58
N ALA A 19 -4.77 19.45 20.37
CA ALA A 19 -4.73 18.01 20.62
C ALA A 19 -5.29 17.17 19.46
N ARG A 20 -6.06 17.77 18.55
CA ARG A 20 -6.80 17.07 17.49
C ARG A 20 -6.29 17.39 16.09
N ASP A 21 -5.37 18.34 15.96
CA ASP A 21 -4.92 18.85 14.69
C ASP A 21 -3.47 19.30 14.74
N ASP A 22 -2.73 18.97 13.70
CA ASP A 22 -1.34 19.31 13.50
C ASP A 22 -1.16 20.51 12.57
N VAL A 23 -2.25 21.11 12.05
CA VAL A 23 -2.21 22.35 11.24
C VAL A 23 -2.49 23.58 12.11
N TRP A 24 -3.47 23.48 13.01
CA TRP A 24 -3.78 24.52 13.97
C TRP A 24 -2.61 24.73 14.96
N SER A 25 -2.36 25.98 15.31
CA SER A 25 -1.40 26.37 16.35
C SER A 25 -1.90 27.64 17.03
N PRO A 26 -1.34 28.02 18.20
CA PRO A 26 -1.82 29.18 18.96
C PRO A 26 -1.90 30.50 18.17
N ILE A 27 -1.09 30.67 17.11
CA ILE A 27 -1.16 31.85 16.24
C ILE A 27 -2.53 32.01 15.56
N PHE A 28 -3.21 30.90 15.24
CA PHE A 28 -4.56 30.92 14.67
C PHE A 28 -5.63 31.28 15.71
N GLY A 29 -5.32 31.18 17.02
CA GLY A 29 -6.24 31.52 18.10
C GLY A 29 -6.34 33.03 18.41
N ALA A 30 -5.47 33.86 17.83
CA ALA A 30 -5.45 35.30 18.10
C ALA A 30 -6.67 36.04 17.53
N ILE A 31 -7.21 35.56 16.40
CA ILE A 31 -8.39 36.11 15.74
C ILE A 31 -9.40 34.98 15.52
N VAL A 32 -10.62 35.18 16.00
CA VAL A 32 -11.70 34.20 15.87
C VAL A 32 -12.82 34.79 15.03
N LEU A 33 -13.22 34.08 13.98
CA LEU A 33 -14.43 34.35 13.21
C LEU A 33 -15.54 33.44 13.73
N ALA A 34 -16.64 34.02 14.20
CA ALA A 34 -17.73 33.30 14.82
C ALA A 34 -19.10 33.86 14.39
N PRO A 35 -20.18 33.06 14.42
CA PRO A 35 -21.52 33.57 14.14
C PRO A 35 -21.98 34.50 15.28
N PRO A 36 -22.79 35.53 14.99
CA PRO A 36 -23.28 36.48 16.01
C PRO A 36 -24.02 35.83 17.18
N ALA A 37 -24.62 34.66 16.97
CA ALA A 37 -25.32 33.89 17.99
C ALA A 37 -24.40 33.19 19.00
N LEU A 38 -23.08 33.11 18.74
CA LEU A 38 -22.13 32.46 19.63
C LEU A 38 -21.81 33.35 20.83
N ASN A 39 -21.95 32.82 22.05
CA ASN A 39 -21.59 33.57 23.24
C ASN A 39 -20.06 33.72 23.36
N VAL A 40 -19.57 34.91 23.05
CA VAL A 40 -18.15 35.31 23.00
C VAL A 40 -17.52 35.54 24.39
N SER A 41 -18.32 35.57 25.47
CA SER A 41 -17.82 35.83 26.82
C SER A 41 -16.90 34.73 27.40
N THR A 42 -16.80 33.59 26.71
CA THR A 42 -15.98 32.43 27.11
C THR A 42 -14.56 32.45 26.54
N PHE A 43 -14.22 33.39 25.63
CA PHE A 43 -12.87 33.48 25.07
C PHE A 43 -11.91 34.21 26.03
N SER A 44 -10.67 33.73 26.09
CA SER A 44 -9.61 34.31 26.93
C SER A 44 -9.31 35.77 26.55
N HIS A 45 -8.88 36.58 27.53
CA HIS A 45 -8.39 37.94 27.29
C HIS A 45 -7.29 37.95 26.21
N GLY A 46 -7.37 38.87 25.26
CA GLY A 46 -6.39 39.02 24.16
C GLY A 46 -6.80 38.38 22.82
N VAL A 47 -7.95 37.71 22.76
CA VAL A 47 -8.52 37.18 21.50
C VAL A 47 -9.38 38.25 20.83
N THR A 48 -9.12 38.53 19.55
CA THR A 48 -9.98 39.40 18.74
C THR A 48 -11.09 38.56 18.12
N THR A 49 -12.35 38.82 18.48
CA THR A 49 -13.48 38.13 17.84
C THR A 49 -14.18 39.01 16.82
N VAL A 50 -14.35 38.47 15.62
CA VAL A 50 -15.12 39.06 14.53
C VAL A 50 -16.41 38.26 14.41
N LEU A 51 -17.55 38.93 14.60
CA LEU A 51 -18.86 38.31 14.43
C LEU A 51 -19.35 38.54 13.01
N SER A 52 -19.69 37.47 12.29
CA SER A 52 -20.16 37.55 10.90
C SER A 52 -21.04 36.36 10.55
N ASP A 53 -22.18 36.60 9.89
CA ASP A 53 -23.02 35.52 9.35
C ASP A 53 -22.38 34.80 8.15
N ALA A 54 -21.35 35.40 7.53
CA ALA A 54 -20.65 34.79 6.40
C ALA A 54 -19.87 33.51 6.78
N CYS A 55 -19.72 33.19 8.08
CA CYS A 55 -18.98 32.00 8.53
C CYS A 55 -19.81 30.71 8.59
N PHE A 56 -21.14 30.76 8.45
CA PHE A 56 -21.99 29.56 8.59
C PHE A 56 -21.71 28.44 7.57
N SER A 57 -21.17 28.79 6.40
CA SER A 57 -20.86 27.83 5.34
C SER A 57 -19.48 27.20 5.46
N LEU A 58 -18.63 27.67 6.39
CA LEU A 58 -17.27 27.18 6.55
C LEU A 58 -17.19 26.17 7.71
N PRO A 59 -16.46 25.05 7.54
CA PRO A 59 -16.10 24.19 8.66
C PRO A 59 -15.33 24.94 9.76
N ALA A 60 -15.36 24.40 10.98
CA ALA A 60 -14.49 24.92 12.03
C ALA A 60 -13.02 24.61 11.71
N GLY A 61 -12.09 25.46 12.15
CA GLY A 61 -10.66 25.20 12.02
C GLY A 61 -9.82 26.43 11.69
N PRO A 62 -8.52 26.25 11.41
CA PRO A 62 -7.60 27.33 11.06
C PRO A 62 -7.84 27.83 9.64
N TYR A 63 -7.76 29.13 9.39
CA TYR A 63 -7.86 29.72 8.05
C TYR A 63 -6.92 30.92 7.92
N PHE A 64 -6.68 31.36 6.69
CA PHE A 64 -6.05 32.63 6.40
C PHE A 64 -7.06 33.62 5.84
N LEU A 65 -7.21 34.76 6.52
CA LEU A 65 -7.99 35.91 6.06
C LEU A 65 -7.09 36.85 5.26
N VAL A 66 -7.45 37.12 4.02
CA VAL A 66 -6.81 38.14 3.18
C VAL A 66 -7.79 39.29 3.03
N VAL A 67 -7.37 40.50 3.42
CA VAL A 67 -8.16 41.73 3.27
C VAL A 67 -7.48 42.59 2.21
N ALA A 68 -8.25 43.02 1.21
CA ALA A 68 -7.80 43.86 0.11
C ALA A 68 -8.83 44.98 -0.12
N GLY A 69 -8.58 46.15 0.48
CA GLY A 69 -9.54 47.25 0.49
C GLY A 69 -10.80 46.86 1.27
N GLU A 70 -11.96 46.95 0.61
CA GLU A 70 -13.27 46.56 1.17
C GLU A 70 -13.59 45.07 0.98
N PHE A 71 -12.75 44.32 0.26
CA PHE A 71 -12.95 42.90 -0.01
C PHE A 71 -12.13 42.04 0.95
N TYR A 72 -12.68 40.87 1.29
CA TYR A 72 -11.96 39.84 2.02
C TYR A 72 -12.16 38.47 1.39
N SER A 73 -11.15 37.61 1.56
CA SER A 73 -11.17 36.21 1.16
C SER A 73 -10.65 35.34 2.29
N VAL A 74 -11.25 34.16 2.45
CA VAL A 74 -10.86 33.18 3.48
C VAL A 74 -10.34 31.92 2.79
N TYR A 75 -9.12 31.52 3.14
CA TYR A 75 -8.45 30.35 2.56
C TYR A 75 -8.19 29.29 3.62
N LYS A 76 -8.45 28.01 3.31
CA LYS A 76 -8.05 26.89 4.17
C LYS A 76 -6.54 26.95 4.44
N ALA A 77 -6.16 26.77 5.69
CA ALA A 77 -4.78 26.57 6.08
C ALA A 77 -4.32 25.15 5.73
N TYR A 78 -3.13 25.05 5.16
CA TYR A 78 -2.42 23.80 4.93
C TYR A 78 -1.09 23.86 5.65
N ARG A 79 -0.71 22.77 6.32
CA ARG A 79 0.66 22.59 6.80
C ARG A 79 1.48 21.99 5.68
N LEU A 80 2.68 22.52 5.50
CA LEU A 80 3.63 22.07 4.49
C LEU A 80 4.63 21.13 5.15
N TYR A 81 4.51 19.83 4.86
CA TYR A 81 5.46 18.81 5.29
C TYR A 81 6.49 18.54 4.21
N ARG A 82 7.75 18.34 4.59
CA ARG A 82 8.79 17.93 3.65
C ARG A 82 8.79 16.41 3.52
N ASP A 83 8.81 15.90 2.29
CA ASP A 83 8.96 14.46 2.02
C ASP A 83 10.45 14.05 2.01
N GLU A 84 11.05 13.93 3.19
CA GLU A 84 12.48 13.63 3.33
C GLU A 84 12.87 12.23 2.80
N ASN A 85 11.93 11.31 2.76
CA ASN A 85 12.14 9.92 2.32
C ASN A 85 11.68 9.65 0.88
N PHE A 86 11.34 10.68 0.10
CA PHE A 86 10.96 10.55 -1.30
C PHE A 86 9.79 9.57 -1.49
N SER A 87 8.85 9.52 -0.54
CA SER A 87 7.73 8.59 -0.57
C SER A 87 6.66 9.00 -1.59
N PHE A 88 6.63 10.26 -2.00
CA PHE A 88 5.65 10.84 -2.92
C PHE A 88 6.30 11.34 -4.22
N TYR A 89 5.51 11.34 -5.30
CA TYR A 89 5.85 12.13 -6.49
C TYR A 89 5.48 13.60 -6.29
N TYR A 90 4.32 13.86 -5.68
CA TYR A 90 3.84 15.21 -5.40
C TYR A 90 2.69 15.20 -4.38
N GLY A 91 2.56 16.33 -3.67
CA GLY A 91 1.43 16.63 -2.80
C GLY A 91 0.25 17.25 -3.55
N LEU A 92 -0.94 17.10 -2.98
CA LEU A 92 -2.21 17.51 -3.58
C LEU A 92 -2.95 18.52 -2.72
N ILE A 93 -3.70 19.41 -3.39
CA ILE A 93 -4.69 20.27 -2.77
C ILE A 93 -6.02 20.12 -3.49
N ASP A 94 -7.10 20.27 -2.73
CA ASP A 94 -8.47 20.34 -3.22
C ASP A 94 -8.61 21.50 -4.23
N ASP A 95 -9.19 21.23 -5.40
CA ASP A 95 -9.43 22.25 -6.43
C ASP A 95 -10.70 23.08 -6.18
N GLN A 96 -11.51 22.69 -5.20
CA GLN A 96 -12.83 23.22 -4.82
C GLN A 96 -13.97 22.93 -5.81
N GLU A 97 -13.70 22.10 -6.82
CA GLU A 97 -14.63 21.70 -7.88
C GLU A 97 -14.89 20.18 -7.88
N GLY A 98 -14.47 19.50 -6.81
CA GLY A 98 -14.62 18.06 -6.63
C GLY A 98 -13.48 17.22 -7.24
N GLY A 99 -12.36 17.86 -7.61
CA GLY A 99 -11.14 17.21 -8.06
C GLY A 99 -9.93 17.63 -7.22
N PHE A 100 -8.74 17.40 -7.79
CA PHE A 100 -7.47 17.71 -7.14
C PHE A 100 -6.53 18.40 -8.10
N LYS A 101 -5.65 19.25 -7.56
CA LYS A 101 -4.55 19.84 -8.30
C LYS A 101 -3.24 19.69 -7.55
N VAL A 102 -2.16 19.65 -8.32
CA VAL A 102 -0.79 19.67 -7.79
C VAL A 102 -0.52 21.04 -7.17
N MET A 103 0.13 21.06 -6.01
CA MET A 103 0.56 22.31 -5.39
C MET A 103 1.53 23.08 -6.31
N SER A 104 1.26 24.37 -6.52
CA SER A 104 2.08 25.23 -7.38
C SER A 104 3.54 25.30 -6.90
N GLY A 105 4.49 25.29 -7.85
CA GLY A 105 5.92 25.33 -7.56
C GLY A 105 6.59 23.96 -7.37
N ILE A 106 5.82 22.88 -7.42
CA ILE A 106 6.32 21.49 -7.47
C ILE A 106 5.93 20.91 -8.82
N HIS A 107 6.92 20.46 -9.59
CA HIS A 107 6.66 19.80 -10.86
C HIS A 107 6.72 18.28 -10.67
N PRO A 108 5.67 17.53 -11.01
CA PRO A 108 5.65 16.06 -10.89
C PRO A 108 6.80 15.33 -11.60
N ALA A 109 7.34 15.93 -12.67
CA ALA A 109 8.47 15.38 -13.42
C ALA A 109 9.86 15.76 -12.87
N THR A 110 9.94 16.39 -11.68
CA THR A 110 11.23 16.65 -11.02
C THR A 110 11.42 15.69 -9.86
N ASP A 111 12.56 15.00 -9.83
CA ASP A 111 12.88 13.97 -8.83
C ASP A 111 13.37 14.56 -7.49
N GLY A 112 12.85 15.72 -7.09
CA GLY A 112 13.13 16.31 -5.79
C GLY A 112 12.12 15.86 -4.75
N ALA A 113 12.54 15.76 -3.49
CA ALA A 113 11.65 15.59 -2.34
C ALA A 113 10.55 16.68 -2.33
N PRO A 114 9.28 16.35 -2.63
CA PRO A 114 8.23 17.36 -2.69
C PRO A 114 7.88 17.87 -1.29
N THR A 115 7.30 19.05 -1.24
CA THR A 115 6.52 19.47 -0.08
C THR A 115 5.10 18.93 -0.24
N ILE A 116 4.54 18.34 0.82
CA ILE A 116 3.18 17.83 0.87
C ILE A 116 2.33 18.83 1.64
N ALA A 117 1.33 19.40 0.95
CA ALA A 117 0.34 20.26 1.57
C ALA A 117 -0.72 19.40 2.24
N VAL A 118 -0.92 19.61 3.52
CA VAL A 118 -1.81 18.78 4.33
C VAL A 118 -2.85 19.66 5.03
N PRO A 119 -4.15 19.45 4.78
CA PRO A 119 -5.20 20.27 5.36
C PRO A 119 -5.45 19.93 6.84
N SER A 120 -6.04 20.88 7.57
CA SER A 120 -6.48 20.64 8.94
C SER A 120 -7.54 19.53 9.02
N ARG A 121 -7.43 18.66 10.02
CA ARG A 121 -8.44 17.65 10.34
C ARG A 121 -9.72 18.26 10.88
N LEU A 122 -9.65 19.49 11.42
CA LEU A 122 -10.80 20.19 12.00
C LEU A 122 -11.87 20.55 10.99
N TYR A 123 -11.52 20.62 9.70
CA TYR A 123 -12.49 20.84 8.63
C TYR A 123 -13.48 19.68 8.46
N TYR A 124 -13.19 18.55 9.07
CA TYR A 124 -13.98 17.34 8.95
C TYR A 124 -14.66 17.07 10.28
N ALA A 125 -15.91 16.60 10.22
CA ALA A 125 -16.63 16.15 11.40
C ALA A 125 -15.90 14.96 12.05
N ALA A 126 -16.26 14.64 13.29
CA ALA A 126 -15.82 13.37 13.87
C ALA A 126 -16.26 12.20 12.97
N PRO A 127 -15.49 11.09 12.93
CA PRO A 127 -15.92 9.88 12.23
C PRO A 127 -17.33 9.44 12.64
N SER A 128 -18.14 9.06 11.66
CA SER A 128 -19.48 8.50 11.87
C SER A 128 -19.60 7.16 11.12
N PRO A 129 -20.65 6.34 11.38
CA PRO A 129 -20.87 5.12 10.61
C PRO A 129 -20.92 5.33 9.09
N GLU A 130 -21.45 6.46 8.62
CA GLU A 130 -21.56 6.82 7.20
C GLU A 130 -20.25 7.36 6.63
N LYS A 131 -19.46 8.05 7.46
CA LYS A 131 -18.15 8.62 7.08
C LYS A 131 -17.07 8.19 8.08
N PRO A 132 -16.70 6.90 8.10
CA PRO A 132 -15.75 6.36 9.06
C PRO A 132 -14.33 6.88 8.84
N LEU A 133 -14.03 7.47 7.68
CA LEU A 133 -12.71 7.98 7.32
C LEU A 133 -12.60 9.50 7.41
N ASN A 134 -13.58 10.21 7.97
CA ASN A 134 -13.47 11.66 8.17
C ASN A 134 -12.18 12.03 8.92
N GLY A 135 -11.37 12.91 8.33
CA GLY A 135 -10.11 13.36 8.91
C GLY A 135 -8.92 12.41 8.68
N VAL A 136 -9.12 11.25 8.05
CA VAL A 136 -8.07 10.29 7.68
C VAL A 136 -7.37 10.81 6.43
N ARG A 137 -6.06 11.03 6.52
CA ARG A 137 -5.23 11.43 5.38
C ARG A 137 -4.71 10.23 4.63
N LEU A 138 -4.87 10.26 3.31
CA LEU A 138 -4.71 9.15 2.40
C LEU A 138 -3.62 9.43 1.36
N GLY A 139 -2.62 8.55 1.30
CA GLY A 139 -1.66 8.47 0.20
C GLY A 139 -2.12 7.41 -0.80
N VAL A 140 -2.01 7.74 -2.09
CA VAL A 140 -2.51 6.88 -3.19
C VAL A 140 -1.36 6.51 -4.11
N LYS A 141 -1.05 5.23 -4.26
CA LYS A 141 -0.03 4.76 -5.22
C LYS A 141 -0.29 5.34 -6.61
N ASP A 142 0.76 5.70 -7.32
CA ASP A 142 0.65 6.31 -8.65
C ASP A 142 0.36 5.31 -9.78
N LEU A 143 -0.66 4.48 -9.56
CA LEU A 143 -1.33 3.62 -10.54
C LEU A 143 -2.83 3.92 -10.67
N TYR A 144 -3.36 4.65 -9.68
CA TYR A 144 -4.77 4.97 -9.57
C TYR A 144 -5.02 6.33 -10.22
N ASP A 145 -6.02 6.38 -11.09
CA ASP A 145 -6.51 7.61 -11.65
C ASP A 145 -7.25 8.44 -10.60
N ILE A 146 -7.01 9.74 -10.65
CA ILE A 146 -7.70 10.73 -9.83
C ILE A 146 -8.06 11.87 -10.76
N LYS A 147 -9.34 12.27 -10.75
CA LYS A 147 -9.86 13.32 -11.63
C LYS A 147 -9.02 14.60 -11.52
N GLY A 148 -8.61 15.13 -12.67
CA GLY A 148 -7.81 16.34 -12.79
C GLY A 148 -6.29 16.12 -12.66
N LEU A 149 -5.83 14.89 -12.38
CA LEU A 149 -4.41 14.57 -12.22
C LEU A 149 -3.91 13.62 -13.31
N LYS A 150 -2.64 13.76 -13.66
CA LYS A 150 -1.91 12.78 -14.46
C LYS A 150 -1.38 11.66 -13.57
N THR A 151 -1.42 10.42 -14.04
CA THR A 151 -0.81 9.27 -13.36
C THR A 151 0.46 8.88 -14.14
N SER A 152 1.62 8.82 -13.47
CA SER A 152 2.91 8.57 -14.15
C SER A 152 3.22 7.10 -14.37
N MET A 153 2.67 6.21 -13.53
CA MET A 153 2.99 4.78 -13.54
C MET A 153 4.48 4.50 -13.29
N GLY A 154 5.21 5.45 -12.68
CA GLY A 154 6.66 5.38 -12.56
C GLY A 154 7.40 5.55 -13.89
N ASN A 155 6.75 6.06 -14.94
CA ASN A 155 7.36 6.27 -16.25
C ASN A 155 7.21 7.72 -16.74
N ARG A 156 8.31 8.36 -17.15
CA ARG A 156 8.31 9.78 -17.58
C ARG A 156 7.70 9.98 -18.96
N ALA A 157 7.88 9.00 -19.85
CA ALA A 157 7.30 9.03 -21.20
C ALA A 157 5.76 8.89 -21.14
N TRP A 158 5.25 7.97 -20.31
CA TRP A 158 3.83 7.81 -20.01
C TRP A 158 3.23 9.10 -19.45
N PHE A 159 3.86 9.65 -18.40
CA PHE A 159 3.41 10.91 -17.80
C PHE A 159 3.34 12.04 -18.82
N SER A 160 4.30 12.11 -19.74
CA SER A 160 4.34 13.16 -20.77
C SER A 160 3.22 12.99 -21.80
N LEU A 161 2.98 11.75 -22.24
CA LEU A 161 2.05 11.41 -23.31
C LEU A 161 0.58 11.59 -22.90
N TYR A 162 0.16 11.05 -21.76
CA TYR A 162 -1.26 10.97 -21.41
C TYR A 162 -1.76 12.23 -20.69
N PRO A 163 -2.99 12.71 -20.98
CA PRO A 163 -3.60 13.85 -20.30
C PRO A 163 -4.01 13.50 -18.86
N PRO A 164 -4.39 14.50 -18.04
CA PRO A 164 -5.04 14.24 -16.75
C PRO A 164 -6.29 13.36 -16.88
N ALA A 165 -6.55 12.52 -15.88
CA ALA A 165 -7.71 11.66 -15.84
C ALA A 165 -9.01 12.48 -15.71
N ASN A 166 -10.06 12.03 -16.40
CA ASN A 166 -11.39 12.66 -16.33
C ASN A 166 -12.20 12.20 -15.13
N GLU A 167 -11.91 11.01 -14.60
CA GLU A 167 -12.63 10.39 -13.49
C GLU A 167 -11.63 9.86 -12.45
N THR A 168 -12.10 9.75 -11.22
CA THR A 168 -11.34 9.12 -10.13
C THR A 168 -11.62 7.62 -10.13
N ALA A 169 -10.58 6.80 -9.93
CA ALA A 169 -10.70 5.36 -9.79
C ALA A 169 -11.78 5.00 -8.76
N VAL A 170 -12.61 4.01 -9.06
CA VAL A 170 -13.79 3.66 -8.23
C VAL A 170 -13.38 3.36 -6.78
N SER A 171 -12.24 2.71 -6.61
CA SER A 171 -11.67 2.36 -5.31
C SER A 171 -11.20 3.58 -4.50
N VAL A 172 -10.69 4.63 -5.16
CA VAL A 172 -10.28 5.90 -4.52
C VAL A 172 -11.50 6.77 -4.22
N GLN A 173 -12.43 6.89 -5.17
CA GLN A 173 -13.66 7.65 -4.99
C GLN A 173 -14.43 7.15 -3.77
N ARG A 174 -14.49 5.83 -3.59
CA ARG A 174 -15.08 5.23 -2.40
C ARG A 174 -14.44 5.68 -1.09
N LEU A 175 -13.11 5.80 -1.02
CA LEU A 175 -12.44 6.30 0.19
C LEU A 175 -12.78 7.77 0.45
N ILE A 176 -12.84 8.58 -0.61
CA ILE A 176 -13.24 9.99 -0.54
C ILE A 176 -14.69 10.11 -0.03
N ASP A 177 -15.61 9.30 -0.54
CA ASP A 177 -17.02 9.29 -0.13
C ASP A 177 -17.18 8.92 1.36
N LEU A 178 -16.32 8.02 1.85
CA LEU A 178 -16.22 7.64 3.28
C LEU A 178 -15.54 8.71 4.16
N GLY A 179 -15.05 9.81 3.56
CA GLY A 179 -14.50 10.97 4.26
C GLY A 179 -12.97 11.09 4.24
N ALA A 180 -12.25 10.21 3.54
CA ALA A 180 -10.80 10.25 3.45
C ALA A 180 -10.30 11.47 2.65
N ILE A 181 -9.11 11.94 2.99
CA ILE A 181 -8.49 13.14 2.43
C ILE A 181 -7.26 12.74 1.64
N VAL A 182 -7.33 12.80 0.31
CA VAL A 182 -6.15 12.50 -0.53
C VAL A 182 -5.12 13.62 -0.39
N VAL A 183 -3.91 13.28 0.03
CA VAL A 183 -2.82 14.27 0.26
C VAL A 183 -1.67 14.18 -0.76
N GLY A 184 -1.55 13.07 -1.50
CA GLY A 184 -0.47 12.91 -2.46
C GLY A 184 -0.50 11.59 -3.23
N LYS A 185 0.24 11.56 -4.34
CA LYS A 185 0.51 10.31 -5.08
C LYS A 185 1.82 9.70 -4.59
N THR A 186 1.78 8.48 -4.07
CA THR A 186 2.96 7.77 -3.56
C THR A 186 3.72 7.07 -4.68
N ARG A 187 5.05 6.98 -4.53
CA ARG A 187 5.93 6.38 -5.54
C ARG A 187 5.64 4.91 -5.80
N THR A 188 5.75 4.52 -7.07
CA THR A 188 5.65 3.13 -7.53
C THR A 188 6.85 2.82 -8.41
N SER A 189 7.31 1.57 -8.39
CA SER A 189 8.20 1.10 -9.46
C SER A 189 7.43 1.07 -10.77
N GLN A 190 8.18 1.09 -11.88
CA GLN A 190 7.63 1.34 -13.19
C GLN A 190 6.63 0.25 -13.62
N PHE A 191 5.41 0.69 -13.96
CA PHE A 191 4.24 -0.15 -14.25
C PHE A 191 4.00 -1.27 -13.21
N ALA A 192 4.27 -0.99 -11.95
CA ALA A 192 4.13 -1.92 -10.83
C ALA A 192 5.06 -3.14 -10.84
N ASN A 193 6.10 -3.17 -11.67
CA ASN A 193 7.05 -4.28 -11.77
C ASN A 193 7.97 -4.39 -10.54
N GLY A 194 8.47 -5.59 -10.25
CA GLY A 194 9.42 -5.80 -9.16
C GLY A 194 10.80 -5.25 -9.52
N GLU A 195 11.17 -4.11 -8.94
CA GLU A 195 12.44 -3.43 -9.20
C GLU A 195 13.32 -3.44 -7.95
N SER A 196 14.61 -3.67 -8.16
CA SER A 196 15.65 -3.55 -7.14
C SER A 196 16.01 -2.07 -6.97
N PRO A 197 16.12 -1.58 -5.73
CA PRO A 197 16.35 -0.16 -5.49
C PRO A 197 17.68 0.31 -6.10
N THR A 198 17.75 1.60 -6.45
CA THR A 198 18.89 2.26 -7.13
C THR A 198 19.21 1.78 -8.55
N ILE A 199 19.38 0.48 -8.80
CA ILE A 199 19.86 -0.02 -10.10
C ILE A 199 18.77 -0.10 -11.16
N ASP A 200 17.55 -0.49 -10.77
CA ASP A 200 16.44 -0.67 -11.72
C ASP A 200 15.61 0.62 -11.86
N TRP A 201 15.63 1.49 -10.85
CA TRP A 201 14.86 2.74 -10.79
C TRP A 201 15.55 3.88 -11.54
N VAL A 202 15.41 3.91 -12.87
CA VAL A 202 16.11 4.87 -13.73
C VAL A 202 15.27 6.13 -13.98
N ASP A 203 13.97 5.98 -14.25
CA ASP A 203 13.10 7.12 -14.57
C ASP A 203 12.87 8.04 -13.36
N TYR A 204 12.74 7.46 -12.17
CA TYR A 204 12.59 8.15 -10.89
C TYR A 204 13.38 7.41 -9.81
N HIS A 205 13.96 8.11 -8.84
CA HIS A 205 14.64 7.47 -7.72
C HIS A 205 13.67 6.64 -6.84
N ASP A 206 14.12 5.54 -6.26
CA ASP A 206 13.30 4.79 -5.31
C ASP A 206 13.21 5.50 -3.95
N PRO A 207 12.14 5.33 -3.16
CA PRO A 207 12.02 5.95 -1.84
C PRO A 207 13.07 5.45 -0.85
N PHE A 208 13.22 6.13 0.28
CA PHE A 208 14.02 5.65 1.41
C PHE A 208 13.15 4.91 2.41
N ASN A 209 13.66 3.79 2.94
CA ASN A 209 13.03 3.07 4.04
C ASN A 209 13.51 3.68 5.36
N PRO A 210 12.64 4.26 6.21
CA PRO A 210 13.04 4.93 7.44
C PRO A 210 13.54 3.97 8.54
N ARG A 211 13.41 2.65 8.34
CA ARG A 211 13.88 1.64 9.29
C ARG A 211 15.41 1.53 9.27
N GLY A 212 15.97 1.09 10.39
CA GLY A 212 17.41 0.97 10.59
C GLY A 212 18.15 2.30 10.40
N ASP A 213 19.10 2.33 9.46
CA ASP A 213 19.91 3.50 9.15
C ASP A 213 19.29 4.43 8.09
N GLY A 214 18.08 4.14 7.61
CA GLY A 214 17.43 4.90 6.54
C GLY A 214 17.75 4.40 5.13
N TYR A 215 18.60 3.38 4.97
CA TYR A 215 19.06 2.89 3.67
C TYR A 215 18.80 1.39 3.46
N GLY A 216 17.81 0.85 4.18
CA GLY A 216 17.22 -0.44 3.86
C GLY A 216 16.49 -0.41 2.51
N ASP A 217 16.32 -1.58 1.90
CA ASP A 217 15.46 -1.72 0.74
C ASP A 217 14.00 -1.35 1.12
N PRO A 218 13.33 -0.44 0.38
CA PRO A 218 11.91 -0.14 0.61
C PRO A 218 10.96 -1.22 0.06
N SER A 219 11.49 -2.17 -0.72
CA SER A 219 10.77 -3.13 -1.56
C SER A 219 9.88 -2.44 -2.62
N SER A 220 9.44 -3.22 -3.60
CA SER A 220 8.55 -2.78 -4.69
C SER A 220 7.26 -3.62 -4.71
N SER A 221 6.21 -3.23 -5.45
CA SER A 221 6.08 -1.98 -6.21
C SER A 221 5.37 -0.85 -5.48
N SER A 222 4.73 -1.08 -4.34
CA SER A 222 4.10 -0.02 -3.53
C SER A 222 5.11 0.63 -2.56
N ALA A 223 6.32 0.90 -3.06
CA ALA A 223 7.47 1.37 -2.28
C ALA A 223 7.16 2.68 -1.54
N GLY A 224 6.54 3.64 -2.23
CA GLY A 224 6.19 4.93 -1.64
C GLY A 224 5.11 4.82 -0.56
N ALA A 225 4.15 3.91 -0.72
CA ALA A 225 3.11 3.67 0.29
C ALA A 225 3.73 3.12 1.59
N GLY A 226 4.61 2.10 1.49
CA GLY A 226 5.32 1.54 2.64
C GLY A 226 6.25 2.56 3.31
N SER A 227 7.02 3.30 2.51
CA SER A 227 7.90 4.37 2.98
C SER A 227 7.12 5.48 3.70
N ALA A 228 6.04 6.00 3.11
CA ALA A 228 5.25 7.09 3.69
C ALA A 228 4.63 6.71 5.03
N GLU A 229 3.98 5.54 5.08
CA GLU A 229 3.31 5.04 6.28
C GLU A 229 4.30 4.77 7.42
N ALA A 230 5.53 4.35 7.10
CA ALA A 230 6.57 4.15 8.10
C ALA A 230 7.27 5.46 8.54
N SER A 231 7.16 6.53 7.76
CA SER A 231 7.95 7.77 7.94
C SER A 231 7.19 8.89 8.62
N TYR A 232 5.90 9.02 8.34
CA TYR A 232 5.18 10.28 8.55
C TYR A 232 3.99 10.13 9.47
N ASP A 233 4.02 10.68 10.67
CA ASP A 233 2.86 10.61 11.59
C ASP A 233 1.64 11.40 11.12
N TRP A 234 1.83 12.31 10.17
CA TRP A 234 0.75 13.11 9.62
C TRP A 234 -0.05 12.38 8.54
N ILE A 235 0.41 11.22 8.02
CA ILE A 235 -0.38 10.38 7.11
C ILE A 235 -0.99 9.21 7.88
N ASP A 236 -2.26 8.94 7.60
CA ASP A 236 -2.99 7.90 8.31
C ASP A 236 -2.98 6.62 7.47
N LEU A 237 -3.44 6.64 6.21
CA LEU A 237 -3.59 5.45 5.38
C LEU A 237 -2.81 5.59 4.07
N ASN A 238 -2.22 4.50 3.60
CA ASN A 238 -1.64 4.42 2.26
C ASN A 238 -2.17 3.19 1.50
N ILE A 239 -2.72 3.41 0.30
CA ILE A 239 -3.17 2.34 -0.59
C ILE A 239 -2.15 2.05 -1.70
N GLY A 240 -2.08 0.79 -2.09
CA GLY A 240 -1.22 0.25 -3.14
C GLY A 240 -1.91 -0.86 -3.92
N SER A 241 -1.14 -1.61 -4.69
CA SER A 241 -1.63 -2.80 -5.41
C SER A 241 -0.73 -3.99 -5.10
N ASP A 242 -1.28 -5.21 -5.11
CA ASP A 242 -0.56 -6.45 -4.83
C ASP A 242 -0.91 -7.53 -5.86
N THR A 243 -0.03 -7.67 -6.85
CA THR A 243 -0.08 -8.73 -7.88
C THR A 243 0.96 -9.82 -7.60
N GLY A 244 2.11 -9.44 -7.05
CA GLY A 244 3.27 -10.30 -6.79
C GLY A 244 3.77 -10.30 -5.33
N GLY A 245 3.11 -9.56 -4.44
CA GLY A 245 3.66 -9.17 -3.12
C GLY A 245 3.86 -7.67 -2.96
N SER A 246 3.38 -6.86 -3.91
CA SER A 246 3.69 -5.43 -4.01
C SER A 246 3.18 -4.55 -2.87
N VAL A 247 2.34 -5.05 -1.96
CA VAL A 247 2.04 -4.39 -0.67
C VAL A 247 2.61 -5.21 0.49
N ARG A 248 2.51 -6.54 0.42
CA ARG A 248 3.03 -7.44 1.47
C ARG A 248 4.54 -7.26 1.72
N ALA A 249 5.33 -7.13 0.65
CA ALA A 249 6.77 -6.96 0.74
C ALA A 249 7.14 -5.56 1.28
N PRO A 250 6.66 -4.42 0.73
CA PRO A 250 6.90 -3.11 1.37
C PRO A 250 6.44 -3.02 2.82
N ALA A 251 5.32 -3.66 3.18
CA ALA A 251 4.88 -3.73 4.57
C ALA A 251 5.87 -4.48 5.46
N GLY A 252 6.32 -5.67 5.03
CA GLY A 252 7.26 -6.49 5.78
C GLY A 252 8.64 -5.84 5.91
N TYR A 253 9.12 -5.12 4.90
CA TYR A 253 10.40 -4.40 4.93
C TYR A 253 10.34 -3.10 5.75
N SER A 254 9.16 -2.47 5.82
CA SER A 254 8.96 -1.19 6.52
C SER A 254 8.34 -1.35 7.91
N SER A 255 8.24 -2.59 8.42
CA SER A 255 7.64 -2.93 9.73
C SER A 255 6.20 -2.42 9.88
N LEU A 256 5.35 -2.71 8.89
CA LEU A 256 3.96 -2.30 8.84
C LEU A 256 3.03 -3.49 8.75
N TYR A 257 1.75 -3.24 9.02
CA TYR A 257 0.67 -4.15 8.69
C TYR A 257 0.37 -4.01 7.20
N GLY A 258 0.35 -5.11 6.46
CA GLY A 258 0.01 -5.13 5.02
C GLY A 258 -1.23 -5.96 4.77
N ASN A 259 -2.18 -5.44 3.98
CA ASN A 259 -3.37 -6.19 3.59
C ASN A 259 -3.36 -6.51 2.09
N ARG A 260 -3.34 -7.80 1.75
CA ARG A 260 -3.81 -8.28 0.44
C ARG A 260 -5.21 -8.88 0.63
N PRO A 261 -6.28 -8.25 0.13
CA PRO A 261 -7.62 -8.83 0.22
C PRO A 261 -7.77 -10.01 -0.75
N SER A 262 -8.91 -10.72 -0.72
CA SER A 262 -9.20 -11.62 -1.82
C SER A 262 -9.24 -10.87 -3.15
N GLN A 263 -8.95 -11.59 -4.22
CA GLN A 263 -9.13 -11.07 -5.55
C GLN A 263 -10.59 -10.71 -5.83
N GLY A 264 -10.83 -9.57 -6.49
CA GLY A 264 -12.20 -9.09 -6.76
C GLY A 264 -12.89 -8.43 -5.55
N ALA A 265 -12.22 -8.30 -4.40
CA ALA A 265 -12.74 -7.62 -3.22
C ALA A 265 -13.19 -6.17 -3.47
N ILE A 266 -12.54 -5.49 -4.41
CA ILE A 266 -12.82 -4.12 -4.78
C ILE A 266 -12.53 -3.93 -6.27
N SER A 267 -13.30 -3.05 -6.92
CA SER A 267 -13.14 -2.78 -8.34
C SER A 267 -11.77 -2.15 -8.64
N THR A 268 -11.12 -2.67 -9.69
CA THR A 268 -9.89 -2.15 -10.28
C THR A 268 -10.15 -1.11 -11.39
N THR A 269 -11.41 -0.71 -11.61
CA THR A 269 -11.75 0.31 -12.62
C THR A 269 -11.06 1.65 -12.31
N GLY A 270 -10.32 2.16 -13.30
CA GLY A 270 -9.50 3.38 -13.18
C GLY A 270 -8.14 3.15 -12.51
N VAL A 271 -7.70 1.89 -12.41
CA VAL A 271 -6.35 1.52 -11.96
C VAL A 271 -5.63 0.84 -13.12
N LEU A 272 -4.38 1.21 -13.38
CA LEU A 272 -3.60 0.56 -14.42
C LEU A 272 -3.38 -0.93 -14.07
N PRO A 273 -3.70 -1.87 -14.98
CA PRO A 273 -3.54 -3.29 -14.71
C PRO A 273 -2.09 -3.75 -14.88
N MET A 274 -1.66 -4.66 -14.01
CA MET A 274 -0.45 -5.47 -14.21
C MET A 274 -0.84 -6.87 -14.70
N SER A 275 -1.82 -7.49 -14.04
CA SER A 275 -2.42 -8.76 -14.44
C SER A 275 -3.84 -8.83 -13.88
N PRO A 276 -4.88 -8.59 -14.69
CA PRO A 276 -6.27 -8.68 -14.23
C PRO A 276 -6.59 -10.00 -13.50
N GLU A 277 -5.90 -11.08 -13.87
CA GLU A 277 -6.02 -12.42 -13.30
C GLU A 277 -5.37 -12.58 -11.92
N MET A 278 -4.62 -11.60 -11.42
CA MET A 278 -3.97 -11.64 -10.09
C MET A 278 -4.02 -10.32 -9.31
N ASP A 279 -4.41 -9.21 -9.95
CA ASP A 279 -4.38 -7.88 -9.37
C ASP A 279 -5.35 -7.73 -8.20
N THR A 280 -4.83 -7.21 -7.09
CA THR A 280 -5.64 -6.82 -5.92
C THR A 280 -5.28 -5.41 -5.47
N LEU A 281 -6.27 -4.66 -4.99
CA LEU A 281 -6.06 -3.34 -4.41
C LEU A 281 -5.93 -3.46 -2.90
N ALA A 282 -4.78 -3.04 -2.41
CA ALA A 282 -4.24 -3.42 -1.12
C ALA A 282 -3.84 -2.16 -0.33
N PHE A 283 -3.55 -2.29 0.96
CA PHE A 283 -3.14 -1.13 1.76
C PHE A 283 -2.12 -1.51 2.83
N VAL A 284 -1.40 -0.51 3.33
CA VAL A 284 -0.53 -0.61 4.50
C VAL A 284 -1.07 0.24 5.64
N ALA A 285 -0.81 -0.20 6.88
CA ALA A 285 -1.16 0.52 8.09
C ALA A 285 -0.07 0.36 9.15
N ARG A 286 0.10 1.39 10.00
CA ARG A 286 1.06 1.36 11.12
C ARG A 286 0.58 0.61 12.37
N SER A 287 -0.73 0.39 12.54
CA SER A 287 -1.28 -0.27 13.73
C SER A 287 -2.41 -1.24 13.40
N ALA A 288 -2.58 -2.27 14.24
CA ALA A 288 -3.65 -3.26 14.09
C ALA A 288 -5.06 -2.64 14.16
N VAL A 289 -5.25 -1.62 15.02
CA VAL A 289 -6.54 -0.92 15.16
C VAL A 289 -6.90 -0.21 13.86
N GLN A 290 -5.94 0.52 13.30
CA GLN A 290 -6.12 1.22 12.04
C GLN A 290 -6.29 0.26 10.88
N PHE A 291 -5.49 -0.80 10.82
CA PHE A 291 -5.62 -1.87 9.84
C PHE A 291 -7.06 -2.41 9.77
N SER A 292 -7.61 -2.80 10.93
CA SER A 292 -8.98 -3.32 11.01
C SER A 292 -10.02 -2.26 10.65
N THR A 293 -9.87 -1.05 11.16
CA THR A 293 -10.81 0.06 10.94
C THR A 293 -10.91 0.41 9.46
N TRP A 294 -9.77 0.57 8.78
CA TRP A 294 -9.71 0.99 7.40
C TRP A 294 -10.05 -0.14 6.43
N GLY A 295 -9.62 -1.37 6.71
CA GLY A 295 -10.03 -2.55 5.93
C GLY A 295 -11.54 -2.71 5.93
N LYS A 296 -12.18 -2.71 7.12
CA LYS A 296 -13.65 -2.76 7.23
C LYS A 296 -14.33 -1.63 6.46
N ALA A 297 -13.85 -0.39 6.61
CA ALA A 297 -14.43 0.74 5.89
C ALA A 297 -14.32 0.57 4.36
N TRP A 298 -13.13 0.23 3.87
CA TRP A 298 -12.84 0.21 2.44
C TRP A 298 -13.47 -0.97 1.70
N TYR A 299 -13.72 -2.10 2.38
CA TYR A 299 -14.24 -3.31 1.74
C TYR A 299 -15.71 -3.63 2.07
N SER A 300 -16.31 -3.05 3.11
CA SER A 300 -17.68 -3.35 3.61
C SER A 300 -18.83 -3.37 2.59
N SER A 301 -18.83 -2.51 1.58
CA SER A 301 -19.85 -2.48 0.52
C SER A 301 -19.73 -3.63 -0.49
N ASN A 302 -18.68 -4.46 -0.42
CA ASN A 302 -18.66 -5.70 -1.17
C ASN A 302 -19.68 -6.65 -0.51
N PRO A 303 -20.70 -7.16 -1.24
CA PRO A 303 -21.71 -8.03 -0.65
C PRO A 303 -21.15 -9.37 -0.13
N LEU A 304 -19.94 -9.74 -0.56
CA LEU A 304 -19.23 -10.92 -0.08
C LEU A 304 -18.47 -10.66 1.24
N PHE A 305 -18.29 -9.38 1.62
CA PHE A 305 -17.70 -9.01 2.89
C PHE A 305 -18.64 -9.36 4.05
N LYS A 306 -18.26 -10.38 4.84
CA LYS A 306 -19.00 -10.76 6.04
C LYS A 306 -18.07 -10.97 7.23
N SER A 307 -18.60 -10.68 8.42
CA SER A 307 -17.95 -11.02 9.68
C SER A 307 -18.28 -12.45 10.07
N TYR A 308 -17.31 -13.15 10.65
CA TYR A 308 -17.47 -14.52 11.12
C TYR A 308 -17.47 -14.55 12.64
N PRO A 309 -18.35 -15.36 13.27
CA PRO A 309 -18.45 -15.44 14.72
C PRO A 309 -17.28 -16.19 15.39
N SER A 310 -16.45 -16.91 14.64
CA SER A 310 -15.32 -17.68 15.17
C SER A 310 -14.09 -17.65 14.25
N PHE A 311 -12.92 -17.85 14.84
CA PHE A 311 -11.66 -18.02 14.12
C PHE A 311 -11.50 -19.47 13.60
N PRO A 312 -10.67 -19.69 12.56
CA PRO A 312 -10.22 -21.03 12.19
C PRO A 312 -9.53 -21.73 13.36
N THR A 313 -9.77 -23.03 13.54
CA THR A 313 -9.22 -23.81 14.66
C THR A 313 -7.99 -24.63 14.27
N GLN A 314 -7.61 -24.64 12.99
CA GLN A 314 -6.37 -25.27 12.53
C GLN A 314 -5.32 -24.20 12.25
N LEU A 315 -4.07 -24.51 12.59
CA LEU A 315 -2.92 -23.65 12.33
C LEU A 315 -1.90 -24.41 11.48
N ILE A 316 -1.84 -24.08 10.20
CA ILE A 316 -0.92 -24.71 9.25
C ILE A 316 0.44 -24.01 9.33
N TYR A 317 1.47 -24.79 9.64
CA TYR A 317 2.86 -24.37 9.74
C TYR A 317 3.67 -25.03 8.61
N PRO A 318 3.88 -24.34 7.48
CA PRO A 318 4.55 -24.91 6.34
C PRO A 318 6.02 -25.18 6.64
N ILE A 319 6.50 -26.36 6.31
CA ILE A 319 7.90 -26.75 6.45
C ILE A 319 8.53 -26.97 5.08
N ASP A 320 9.84 -26.83 5.03
CA ASP A 320 10.59 -27.19 3.82
C ASP A 320 10.54 -28.70 3.58
N THR A 321 10.35 -29.08 2.32
CA THR A 321 10.30 -30.49 1.92
C THR A 321 11.63 -31.19 2.24
N PRO A 322 11.61 -32.27 3.05
CA PRO A 322 12.83 -32.98 3.40
C PRO A 322 13.60 -33.47 2.17
N GLY A 323 14.88 -33.13 2.10
CA GLY A 323 15.77 -33.52 1.00
C GLY A 323 15.72 -32.61 -0.23
N ILE A 324 14.88 -31.58 -0.25
CA ILE A 324 14.92 -30.51 -1.26
C ILE A 324 15.70 -29.31 -0.71
N ASN A 325 16.74 -28.89 -1.42
CA ASN A 325 17.48 -27.68 -1.05
C ASN A 325 16.71 -26.42 -1.49
N VAL A 326 15.83 -25.93 -0.63
CA VAL A 326 15.08 -24.69 -0.85
C VAL A 326 15.95 -23.43 -0.89
N THR A 327 17.22 -23.48 -0.45
CA THR A 327 18.13 -22.33 -0.60
C THR A 327 18.64 -22.14 -2.03
N GLU A 328 18.56 -23.18 -2.87
CA GLU A 328 19.03 -23.17 -4.26
C GLU A 328 17.88 -23.34 -5.28
N TYR A 329 16.65 -23.63 -4.84
CA TYR A 329 15.52 -23.97 -5.72
C TYR A 329 14.15 -23.52 -5.18
N PRO A 330 13.37 -22.69 -5.90
CA PRO A 330 13.71 -21.37 -6.41
C PRO A 330 13.27 -20.23 -5.45
N SER A 331 13.26 -20.41 -4.13
CA SER A 331 12.93 -19.32 -3.19
C SER A 331 13.30 -19.64 -1.75
N PRO A 332 13.64 -18.66 -0.86
CA PRO A 332 13.84 -18.94 0.56
C PRO A 332 12.65 -19.73 1.12
N GLY A 333 12.98 -20.83 1.77
CA GLY A 333 12.06 -21.79 2.34
C GLY A 333 11.05 -21.21 3.34
N PHE A 334 10.14 -22.07 3.78
CA PHE A 334 9.17 -21.79 4.81
C PHE A 334 9.85 -21.80 6.19
N PHE A 335 9.60 -22.86 6.96
CA PHE A 335 10.21 -23.04 8.27
C PHE A 335 11.12 -24.28 8.32
N PRO A 336 12.19 -24.26 9.13
CA PRO A 336 12.67 -23.12 9.93
C PRO A 336 13.19 -21.97 9.06
N SER A 337 13.13 -20.75 9.57
CA SER A 337 13.56 -19.58 8.81
C SER A 337 15.02 -19.71 8.36
N SER A 338 15.29 -19.37 7.11
CA SER A 338 16.65 -19.29 6.56
C SER A 338 17.53 -18.27 7.30
N VAL A 339 16.95 -17.37 8.09
CA VAL A 339 17.66 -16.44 8.97
C VAL A 339 17.45 -16.88 10.42
N ASN A 340 18.40 -17.62 10.99
CA ASN A 340 18.30 -18.18 12.35
C ASN A 340 17.85 -17.16 13.42
N ALA A 341 18.25 -15.89 13.27
CA ALA A 341 17.93 -14.87 14.24
C ALA A 341 16.44 -14.46 14.23
N SER A 342 15.70 -14.67 13.14
CA SER A 342 14.26 -14.36 13.07
C SER A 342 13.36 -15.49 13.59
N GLN A 343 13.86 -16.73 13.66
CA GLN A 343 13.10 -17.89 14.15
C GLN A 343 12.49 -17.66 15.55
N PRO A 344 13.22 -17.13 16.55
CA PRO A 344 12.62 -16.88 17.87
C PRO A 344 11.45 -15.89 17.85
N LEU A 345 11.41 -14.94 16.90
CA LEU A 345 10.28 -14.01 16.75
C LEU A 345 9.05 -14.74 16.19
N PHE A 346 9.26 -15.62 15.20
CA PHE A 346 8.19 -16.45 14.65
C PHE A 346 7.63 -17.40 15.71
N ASP A 347 8.51 -18.11 16.44
CA ASP A 347 8.10 -19.03 17.50
C ASP A 347 7.27 -18.33 18.58
N ALA A 348 7.73 -17.17 19.07
CA ALA A 348 7.04 -16.40 20.10
C ALA A 348 5.67 -15.86 19.63
N PHE A 349 5.53 -15.53 18.34
CA PHE A 349 4.24 -15.13 17.78
C PHE A 349 3.30 -16.33 17.64
N ILE A 350 3.80 -17.44 17.11
CA ILE A 350 3.03 -18.66 16.89
C ILE A 350 2.51 -19.23 18.21
N GLU A 351 3.32 -19.24 19.27
CA GLU A 351 2.89 -19.67 20.62
C GLU A 351 1.70 -18.85 21.13
N LYS A 352 1.70 -17.52 20.89
CA LYS A 352 0.58 -16.65 21.25
C LYS A 352 -0.65 -16.94 20.39
N LEU A 353 -0.45 -17.20 19.09
CA LEU A 353 -1.54 -17.53 18.18
C LEU A 353 -2.19 -18.88 18.54
N GLU A 354 -1.39 -19.90 18.86
CA GLU A 354 -1.84 -21.19 19.40
C GLU A 354 -2.71 -21.01 20.65
N ALA A 355 -2.27 -20.16 21.59
CA ALA A 355 -3.03 -19.85 22.79
C ALA A 355 -4.36 -19.11 22.50
N ILE A 356 -4.37 -18.17 21.54
CA ILE A 356 -5.59 -17.42 21.14
C ILE A 356 -6.59 -18.35 20.45
N LEU A 357 -6.11 -19.23 19.56
CA LEU A 357 -6.95 -20.14 18.78
C LEU A 357 -7.31 -21.42 19.55
N ASN A 358 -6.71 -21.64 20.72
CA ASN A 358 -6.82 -22.87 21.50
C ASN A 358 -6.51 -24.11 20.64
N THR A 359 -5.39 -24.06 19.91
CA THR A 359 -4.93 -25.09 18.98
C THR A 359 -3.42 -25.23 19.01
N THR A 360 -2.88 -26.21 18.32
CA THR A 360 -1.44 -26.38 18.09
C THR A 360 -1.13 -26.33 16.60
N LYS A 361 0.04 -25.80 16.25
CA LYS A 361 0.53 -25.78 14.88
C LYS A 361 0.70 -27.20 14.34
N ALA A 362 0.30 -27.39 13.09
CA ALA A 362 0.48 -28.62 12.34
C ALA A 362 1.54 -28.37 11.25
N GLU A 363 2.65 -29.10 11.32
CA GLU A 363 3.66 -29.09 10.25
C GLU A 363 3.05 -29.56 8.94
N TYR A 364 3.36 -28.87 7.85
CA TYR A 364 2.75 -29.13 6.54
C TYR A 364 3.76 -29.02 5.41
N ASP A 365 4.04 -30.13 4.75
CA ASP A 365 4.88 -30.18 3.55
C ASP A 365 4.03 -29.82 2.32
N LEU A 366 3.92 -28.51 2.07
CA LEU A 366 3.08 -27.95 0.99
C LEU A 366 3.44 -28.56 -0.37
N TYR A 367 4.72 -28.76 -0.66
CA TYR A 367 5.15 -29.18 -2.00
C TYR A 367 4.82 -30.65 -2.23
N THR A 368 5.13 -31.53 -1.28
CA THR A 368 4.79 -32.96 -1.40
C THR A 368 3.28 -33.14 -1.48
N GLU A 369 2.52 -32.45 -0.62
CA GLU A 369 1.06 -32.53 -0.64
C GLU A 369 0.50 -32.07 -1.99
N TYR A 370 0.98 -30.94 -2.53
CA TYR A 370 0.56 -30.46 -3.84
C TYR A 370 0.87 -31.48 -4.95
N LYS A 371 2.10 -31.99 -4.98
CA LYS A 371 2.54 -32.96 -5.98
C LYS A 371 1.66 -34.21 -5.98
N ASP A 372 1.31 -34.70 -4.80
CA ASP A 372 0.62 -35.97 -4.63
C ASP A 372 -0.91 -35.84 -4.79
N THR A 373 -1.50 -34.66 -4.55
CA THR A 373 -2.96 -34.48 -4.54
C THR A 373 -3.52 -33.54 -5.62
N SER A 374 -2.70 -32.72 -6.28
CA SER A 374 -3.16 -31.82 -7.37
C SER A 374 -3.50 -32.55 -8.68
N GLY A 375 -3.06 -33.80 -8.82
CA GLY A 375 -3.16 -34.56 -10.06
C GLY A 375 -2.12 -34.18 -11.13
N THR A 376 -1.24 -33.22 -10.85
CA THR A 376 -0.16 -32.80 -11.77
C THR A 376 1.07 -33.71 -11.69
N GLY A 377 1.32 -34.31 -10.52
CA GLY A 377 2.54 -35.07 -10.26
C GLY A 377 3.81 -34.20 -10.18
N LEU A 378 3.66 -32.87 -10.15
CA LEU A 378 4.75 -31.89 -10.13
C LEU A 378 4.74 -31.11 -8.82
N TYR A 379 5.91 -30.66 -8.37
CA TYR A 379 5.97 -29.68 -7.28
C TYR A 379 5.46 -28.31 -7.74
N PRO A 380 4.97 -27.45 -6.84
CA PRO A 380 4.49 -26.13 -7.23
C PRO A 380 5.51 -25.29 -8.02
N PRO A 381 6.82 -25.24 -7.68
CA PRO A 381 7.80 -24.55 -8.50
C PRO A 381 7.94 -25.09 -9.93
N ASP A 382 7.72 -26.39 -10.15
CA ASP A 382 7.79 -27.01 -11.48
C ASP A 382 6.52 -26.76 -12.30
N HIS A 383 5.35 -26.69 -11.65
CA HIS A 383 4.08 -26.52 -12.32
C HIS A 383 3.67 -25.06 -12.51
N VAL A 384 3.69 -24.28 -11.42
CA VAL A 384 3.26 -22.87 -11.43
C VAL A 384 4.41 -21.87 -11.23
N GLY A 385 5.65 -22.35 -11.31
CA GLY A 385 6.90 -21.58 -11.22
C GLY A 385 6.94 -20.31 -12.05
N GLU A 386 6.44 -20.41 -13.28
CA GLU A 386 6.53 -19.34 -14.28
C GLU A 386 5.20 -18.62 -14.50
N VAL A 387 4.11 -19.09 -13.88
CA VAL A 387 2.75 -18.59 -14.13
C VAL A 387 2.65 -17.09 -13.88
N TRP A 388 3.15 -16.62 -12.73
CA TRP A 388 3.09 -15.19 -12.40
C TRP A 388 3.79 -14.33 -13.45
N THR A 389 5.02 -14.70 -13.81
CA THR A 389 5.84 -13.90 -14.72
C THR A 389 5.27 -13.95 -16.13
N LYS A 390 4.81 -15.11 -16.58
CA LYS A 390 4.24 -15.28 -17.92
C LYS A 390 2.93 -14.49 -18.08
N LEU A 391 1.99 -14.62 -17.13
CA LEU A 391 0.73 -13.86 -17.15
C LEU A 391 0.99 -12.36 -17.11
N THR A 392 1.76 -11.87 -16.13
CA THR A 392 2.00 -10.44 -15.98
C THR A 392 2.70 -9.83 -17.19
N ALA A 393 3.71 -10.51 -17.76
CA ALA A 393 4.38 -10.06 -18.98
C ALA A 393 3.46 -10.09 -20.20
N TYR A 394 2.70 -11.16 -20.39
CA TYR A 394 1.78 -11.32 -21.53
C TYR A 394 0.69 -10.25 -21.51
N GLU A 395 0.03 -10.08 -20.36
CA GLU A 395 -1.10 -9.17 -20.19
C GLU A 395 -0.67 -7.70 -20.24
N GLN A 396 0.41 -7.31 -19.56
CA GLN A 396 0.90 -5.93 -19.68
C GLN A 396 1.41 -5.60 -21.07
N ALA A 397 2.08 -6.53 -21.76
CA ALA A 397 2.52 -6.29 -23.13
C ALA A 397 1.35 -5.92 -24.02
N ARG A 398 0.23 -6.65 -23.94
CA ARG A 398 -0.95 -6.42 -24.78
C ARG A 398 -1.82 -5.27 -24.32
N ASN A 399 -2.04 -5.13 -23.01
CA ASN A 399 -3.00 -4.20 -22.44
C ASN A 399 -2.40 -2.81 -22.14
N VAL A 400 -1.07 -2.72 -21.98
CA VAL A 400 -0.39 -1.50 -21.54
C VAL A 400 0.71 -1.10 -22.52
N TRP A 401 1.74 -1.92 -22.70
CA TRP A 401 2.96 -1.50 -23.40
C TRP A 401 2.75 -1.37 -24.92
N ASN A 402 2.07 -2.30 -25.58
CA ASN A 402 1.83 -2.24 -27.03
C ASN A 402 1.04 -0.98 -27.44
N PRO A 403 -0.12 -0.67 -26.82
CA PRO A 403 -0.82 0.59 -27.07
C PRO A 403 0.05 1.81 -26.78
N PHE A 404 0.73 1.83 -25.63
CA PHE A 404 1.60 2.93 -25.22
C PHE A 404 2.72 3.20 -26.23
N PHE A 405 3.42 2.16 -26.69
CA PHE A 405 4.49 2.28 -27.67
C PHE A 405 3.97 2.80 -28.99
N ALA A 406 2.80 2.33 -29.44
CA ALA A 406 2.20 2.79 -30.70
C ALA A 406 1.83 4.27 -30.63
N GLU A 407 1.18 4.70 -29.55
CA GLU A 407 0.76 6.08 -29.33
C GLU A 407 1.96 7.02 -29.15
N TYR A 408 2.98 6.60 -28.39
CA TYR A 408 4.20 7.38 -28.17
C TYR A 408 4.95 7.59 -29.50
N LYS A 409 5.17 6.51 -30.27
CA LYS A 409 5.86 6.59 -31.58
C LYS A 409 5.16 7.53 -32.55
N ALA A 410 3.83 7.56 -32.53
CA ALA A 410 3.04 8.41 -33.42
C ALA A 410 3.27 9.91 -33.22
N VAL A 411 3.69 10.33 -32.02
CA VAL A 411 3.94 11.75 -31.68
C VAL A 411 5.41 12.08 -31.41
N HIS A 412 6.30 11.08 -31.42
CA HIS A 412 7.74 11.21 -31.20
C HIS A 412 8.59 10.72 -32.39
N ASN A 413 8.18 11.00 -33.62
CA ASN A 413 8.94 10.68 -34.86
C ASN A 413 9.34 9.20 -35.01
N GLY A 414 8.58 8.27 -34.42
CA GLY A 414 8.89 6.84 -34.45
C GLY A 414 9.81 6.35 -33.33
N ASP A 415 10.29 7.22 -32.44
CA ASP A 415 11.10 6.84 -31.28
C ASP A 415 10.26 6.02 -30.28
N ALA A 416 10.87 4.98 -29.71
CA ALA A 416 10.24 4.19 -28.65
C ALA A 416 10.38 4.91 -27.29
N PRO A 417 9.39 4.77 -26.39
CA PRO A 417 9.53 5.27 -25.03
C PRO A 417 10.60 4.46 -24.28
N PHE A 418 11.25 5.10 -23.32
CA PHE A 418 12.17 4.42 -22.41
C PHE A 418 11.41 3.55 -21.40
N LEU A 419 11.98 2.39 -21.08
CA LEU A 419 11.54 1.50 -20.02
C LEU A 419 12.73 1.20 -19.09
N ASP A 420 12.45 1.11 -17.79
CA ASP A 420 13.43 0.68 -16.80
C ASP A 420 13.90 -0.76 -17.12
N PRO A 421 15.14 -1.16 -16.78
CA PRO A 421 15.75 -2.40 -17.27
C PRO A 421 14.90 -3.66 -17.03
N VAL A 422 14.30 -3.81 -15.85
CA VAL A 422 13.44 -4.95 -15.51
C VAL A 422 12.14 -4.93 -16.30
N VAL A 423 11.56 -3.75 -16.53
CA VAL A 423 10.34 -3.58 -17.31
C VAL A 423 10.60 -3.92 -18.77
N LEU A 424 11.72 -3.45 -19.33
CA LEU A 424 12.12 -3.77 -20.69
C LEU A 424 12.27 -5.28 -20.88
N ARG A 425 12.98 -5.96 -19.96
CA ARG A 425 13.06 -7.43 -19.97
C ARG A 425 11.69 -8.09 -19.99
N ASN A 426 10.80 -7.68 -19.09
CA ASN A 426 9.48 -8.29 -18.97
C ASN A 426 8.63 -8.05 -20.22
N TYR A 427 8.77 -6.88 -20.85
CA TYR A 427 8.13 -6.58 -22.13
C TYR A 427 8.65 -7.49 -23.26
N GLU A 428 9.96 -7.63 -23.42
CA GLU A 428 10.58 -8.53 -24.40
C GLU A 428 10.11 -9.99 -24.20
N TYR A 429 10.02 -10.42 -22.94
CA TYR A 429 9.51 -11.74 -22.59
C TYR A 429 8.02 -11.90 -22.97
N GLY A 430 7.19 -10.89 -22.71
CA GLY A 430 5.77 -10.87 -23.07
C GLY A 430 5.49 -10.92 -24.58
N LEU A 431 6.37 -10.31 -25.39
CA LEU A 431 6.28 -10.32 -26.85
C LEU A 431 6.50 -11.70 -27.46
N ASN A 432 7.26 -12.57 -26.78
CA ASN A 432 7.59 -13.90 -27.27
C ASN A 432 6.52 -14.96 -26.94
N GLN A 433 5.46 -14.60 -26.21
CA GLN A 433 4.39 -15.52 -25.80
C GLN A 433 3.21 -15.48 -26.78
N THR A 434 2.64 -16.65 -27.10
CA THR A 434 1.44 -16.76 -27.95
C THR A 434 0.14 -16.79 -27.14
N ASP A 435 -0.99 -16.61 -27.82
CA ASP A 435 -2.32 -16.70 -27.17
C ASP A 435 -2.61 -18.14 -26.68
N GLU A 436 -2.05 -19.15 -27.35
CA GLU A 436 -2.10 -20.55 -26.88
C GLU A 436 -1.28 -20.75 -25.60
N ASP A 437 -0.09 -20.13 -25.49
CA ASP A 437 0.67 -20.13 -24.25
C ASP A 437 -0.15 -19.55 -23.12
N TYR A 438 -0.77 -18.38 -23.34
CA TYR A 438 -1.63 -17.73 -22.36
C TYR A 438 -2.77 -18.63 -21.89
N GLY A 439 -3.48 -19.29 -22.81
CA GLY A 439 -4.53 -20.25 -22.46
C GLY A 439 -4.03 -21.41 -21.60
N ARG A 440 -2.83 -21.93 -21.87
CA ARG A 440 -2.20 -22.98 -21.07
C ARG A 440 -1.82 -22.47 -19.68
N ILE A 441 -1.22 -21.30 -19.57
CA ILE A 441 -0.78 -20.70 -18.30
C ILE A 441 -1.98 -20.42 -17.38
N LEU A 442 -3.11 -19.95 -17.94
CA LEU A 442 -4.36 -19.80 -17.20
C LEU A 442 -4.88 -21.13 -16.64
N ALA A 443 -4.79 -22.21 -17.43
CA ALA A 443 -5.18 -23.53 -16.96
C ALA A 443 -4.28 -24.03 -15.82
N GLU A 444 -2.96 -23.80 -15.91
CA GLU A 444 -1.98 -24.13 -14.86
C GLU A 444 -2.30 -23.36 -13.55
N LYS A 445 -2.58 -22.06 -13.66
CA LYS A 445 -3.07 -21.24 -12.53
C LYS A 445 -4.34 -21.82 -11.93
N GLY A 446 -5.34 -22.12 -12.77
CA GLY A 446 -6.63 -22.65 -12.33
C GLY A 446 -6.54 -23.96 -11.56
N VAL A 447 -5.61 -24.85 -11.94
CA VAL A 447 -5.35 -26.09 -11.18
C VAL A 447 -4.80 -25.77 -9.78
N PHE A 448 -3.90 -24.79 -9.65
CA PHE A 448 -3.37 -24.39 -8.35
C PHE A 448 -4.42 -23.69 -7.48
N GLU A 449 -5.22 -22.79 -8.07
CA GLU A 449 -6.35 -22.13 -7.40
C GLU A 449 -7.34 -23.14 -6.82
N GLU A 450 -7.76 -24.09 -7.66
CA GLU A 450 -8.72 -25.11 -7.28
C GLU A 450 -8.15 -26.00 -6.18
N TRP A 451 -6.88 -26.37 -6.26
CA TRP A 451 -6.21 -27.14 -5.23
C TRP A 451 -6.16 -26.38 -3.89
N VAL A 452 -5.79 -25.10 -3.89
CA VAL A 452 -5.78 -24.30 -2.65
C VAL A 452 -7.18 -24.24 -2.05
N ARG A 453 -8.20 -24.03 -2.88
CA ARG A 453 -9.61 -23.93 -2.44
C ARG A 453 -10.18 -25.23 -1.89
N THR A 454 -9.76 -26.38 -2.43
CA THR A 454 -10.37 -27.69 -2.12
C THR A 454 -9.55 -28.58 -1.21
N GLN A 455 -8.23 -28.37 -1.12
CA GLN A 455 -7.32 -29.19 -0.31
C GLN A 455 -6.68 -28.40 0.84
N LEU A 456 -6.19 -27.17 0.60
CA LEU A 456 -5.41 -26.42 1.58
C LEU A 456 -6.26 -25.56 2.51
N LEU A 457 -6.97 -24.57 1.95
CA LEU A 457 -7.74 -23.53 2.65
C LEU A 457 -9.23 -23.66 2.32
N THR A 458 -9.83 -24.73 2.80
CA THR A 458 -11.25 -25.06 2.56
C THR A 458 -12.20 -24.21 3.42
N SER A 459 -13.43 -24.03 2.96
CA SER A 459 -14.52 -23.49 3.78
C SER A 459 -15.89 -23.76 3.18
N ASP A 460 -16.81 -24.22 4.03
CA ASP A 460 -18.23 -24.28 3.71
C ASP A 460 -18.85 -22.88 3.80
N PHE A 461 -19.79 -22.56 2.92
CA PHE A 461 -20.41 -21.23 2.85
C PHE A 461 -21.10 -20.83 4.16
N ASP A 462 -21.71 -21.83 4.83
CA ASP A 462 -22.43 -21.70 6.11
C ASP A 462 -21.54 -21.89 7.34
N SER A 463 -20.22 -22.02 7.15
CA SER A 463 -19.27 -22.19 8.25
C SER A 463 -19.25 -20.96 9.17
N PRO A 464 -19.14 -21.16 10.51
CA PRO A 464 -18.95 -20.06 11.46
C PRO A 464 -17.54 -19.43 11.40
N THR A 465 -16.65 -19.95 10.56
CA THR A 465 -15.29 -19.44 10.29
C THR A 465 -15.07 -19.19 8.79
N CYS A 466 -14.18 -18.25 8.46
CA CYS A 466 -13.83 -17.92 7.08
C CYS A 466 -13.04 -19.01 6.36
N SER A 467 -12.33 -19.87 7.11
CA SER A 467 -11.53 -20.97 6.59
C SER A 467 -11.42 -22.10 7.62
N ASN A 468 -11.11 -23.31 7.17
CA ASN A 468 -10.73 -24.42 8.03
C ASN A 468 -9.46 -24.12 8.83
N ALA A 469 -8.53 -23.35 8.26
CA ALA A 469 -7.21 -23.11 8.82
C ALA A 469 -6.70 -21.67 8.65
N ILE A 470 -5.70 -21.33 9.46
CA ILE A 470 -4.79 -20.20 9.22
C ILE A 470 -3.48 -20.76 8.70
N PHE A 471 -3.02 -20.31 7.53
CA PHE A 471 -1.72 -20.65 6.98
C PHE A 471 -0.69 -19.60 7.37
N VAL A 472 0.34 -19.99 8.13
CA VAL A 472 1.35 -19.06 8.63
C VAL A 472 2.59 -19.07 7.76
N ASN A 473 2.94 -17.94 7.17
CA ASN A 473 3.96 -17.85 6.13
C ASN A 473 5.04 -16.82 6.49
N PRO A 474 6.34 -17.14 6.48
CA PRO A 474 7.40 -16.17 6.82
C PRO A 474 7.70 -15.21 5.67
N ILE A 475 6.83 -14.21 5.45
CA ILE A 475 6.87 -13.26 4.32
C ILE A 475 8.16 -12.46 4.23
N VAL A 476 8.72 -11.97 5.35
CA VAL A 476 10.03 -11.31 5.41
C VAL A 476 10.81 -11.87 6.60
N THR A 477 12.01 -12.38 6.35
CA THR A 477 12.84 -13.06 7.36
C THR A 477 13.80 -12.13 8.10
N GLY A 478 13.72 -10.81 7.87
CA GLY A 478 14.54 -9.80 8.54
C GLY A 478 16.01 -9.79 8.15
N GLY A 479 16.38 -10.44 7.03
CA GLY A 479 17.73 -10.35 6.48
C GLY A 479 18.10 -8.91 6.07
N PRO A 480 19.37 -8.48 6.22
CA PRO A 480 19.78 -7.13 5.87
C PRO A 480 19.76 -6.93 4.36
N THR A 481 18.68 -6.35 3.83
CA THR A 481 18.63 -5.86 2.45
C THR A 481 19.08 -4.40 2.43
N LYS A 482 20.06 -4.11 1.58
CA LYS A 482 20.65 -2.79 1.42
C LYS A 482 20.20 -2.22 0.08
N LYS A 483 19.92 -0.91 0.06
CA LYS A 483 19.61 -0.19 -1.16
C LYS A 483 20.74 -0.18 -2.22
N TRP A 484 21.97 -0.50 -1.82
CA TRP A 484 23.15 -0.46 -2.70
C TRP A 484 23.74 -1.85 -3.05
N VAL A 485 22.89 -2.88 -3.09
CA VAL A 485 23.28 -4.18 -3.67
C VAL A 485 23.03 -4.12 -5.17
N PHE A 486 24.11 -4.05 -5.94
CA PHE A 486 24.07 -4.05 -7.40
C PHE A 486 24.28 -5.49 -7.91
N GLY A 487 23.38 -5.99 -8.76
CA GLY A 487 23.59 -7.25 -9.48
C GLY A 487 24.81 -7.16 -10.41
N SER A 488 25.39 -8.30 -10.79
CA SER A 488 26.57 -8.32 -11.68
C SER A 488 26.25 -7.94 -13.12
N ASP A 489 24.99 -8.09 -13.56
CA ASP A 489 24.56 -7.91 -14.95
C ASP A 489 23.17 -7.27 -15.03
N ALA A 490 22.93 -6.51 -16.11
CA ALA A 490 21.60 -5.98 -16.42
C ALA A 490 20.62 -7.13 -16.76
N PRO A 491 19.37 -7.08 -16.31
CA PRO A 491 18.38 -8.10 -16.61
C PRO A 491 18.13 -8.19 -18.13
N THR A 492 18.14 -9.40 -18.68
CA THR A 492 17.84 -9.70 -20.10
C THR A 492 16.65 -10.63 -20.21
N GLY A 493 15.99 -10.69 -21.37
CA GLY A 493 14.84 -11.58 -21.64
C GLY A 493 15.09 -13.08 -21.38
N GLU A 494 16.35 -13.48 -21.20
CA GLU A 494 16.77 -14.87 -20.91
C GLU A 494 16.89 -15.16 -19.41
N ASN A 495 17.07 -14.14 -18.56
CA ASN A 495 17.24 -14.24 -17.10
C ASN A 495 16.04 -13.65 -16.36
N VAL A 496 14.87 -14.27 -16.59
CA VAL A 496 13.60 -13.83 -16.04
C VAL A 496 13.39 -14.42 -14.64
N TYR A 497 12.85 -13.61 -13.73
CA TYR A 497 12.52 -14.06 -12.38
C TYR A 497 11.46 -15.16 -12.45
N LEU A 498 11.75 -16.31 -11.84
CA LEU A 498 10.74 -17.37 -11.65
C LEU A 498 9.77 -16.88 -10.57
N GLY A 499 8.50 -16.79 -10.94
CA GLY A 499 7.45 -16.18 -10.13
C GLY A 499 7.04 -16.94 -8.87
N TRP A 500 7.56 -18.16 -8.65
CA TRP A 500 7.30 -18.92 -7.44
C TRP A 500 8.19 -18.50 -6.27
N ASN A 501 7.53 -18.05 -5.22
CA ASN A 501 8.12 -17.78 -3.92
C ASN A 501 7.03 -17.94 -2.84
N ARG A 502 7.37 -17.67 -1.58
CA ARG A 502 6.39 -17.69 -0.47
C ARG A 502 5.22 -16.70 -0.64
N TYR A 503 5.35 -15.65 -1.44
CA TYR A 503 4.24 -14.75 -1.81
C TYR A 503 3.29 -15.37 -2.84
N GLY A 504 3.77 -16.37 -3.58
CA GLY A 504 3.11 -17.06 -4.69
C GLY A 504 1.78 -17.71 -4.34
N ILE A 505 1.61 -18.18 -3.10
CA ILE A 505 0.39 -18.89 -2.68
C ILE A 505 -0.83 -17.98 -2.79
N SER A 506 -0.81 -16.84 -2.10
CA SER A 506 -1.98 -15.96 -2.05
C SER A 506 -2.30 -15.35 -3.42
N GLN A 507 -1.26 -14.96 -4.16
CA GLN A 507 -1.42 -14.28 -5.45
C GLN A 507 -1.97 -15.21 -6.53
N LEU A 508 -1.45 -16.43 -6.62
CA LEU A 508 -1.93 -17.41 -7.59
C LEU A 508 -3.32 -17.92 -7.22
N ALA A 509 -3.59 -18.11 -5.92
CA ALA A 509 -4.85 -18.66 -5.43
C ALA A 509 -5.99 -17.63 -5.25
N GLY A 510 -5.70 -16.33 -5.37
CA GLY A 510 -6.69 -15.26 -5.12
C GLY A 510 -7.14 -15.12 -3.65
N VAL A 511 -6.48 -15.78 -2.69
CA VAL A 511 -6.88 -15.81 -1.26
C VAL A 511 -6.23 -14.68 -0.45
N PRO A 512 -6.87 -14.12 0.58
CA PRO A 512 -6.33 -12.99 1.31
C PRO A 512 -5.11 -13.38 2.15
N GLU A 513 -4.19 -12.43 2.30
CA GLU A 513 -3.02 -12.57 3.16
C GLU A 513 -2.71 -11.26 3.85
N VAL A 514 -2.42 -11.33 5.15
CA VAL A 514 -2.03 -10.18 5.95
C VAL A 514 -0.63 -10.30 6.46
N VAL A 515 0.15 -9.24 6.34
CA VAL A 515 1.51 -9.16 6.88
C VAL A 515 1.46 -8.45 8.23
N LEU A 516 2.06 -9.06 9.24
CA LEU A 516 2.18 -8.52 10.59
C LEU A 516 3.64 -8.24 10.92
N PRO A 517 3.97 -7.04 11.45
CA PRO A 517 5.31 -6.76 11.95
C PRO A 517 5.54 -7.47 13.29
N LEU A 518 6.51 -8.38 13.36
CA LEU A 518 6.77 -9.16 14.59
C LEU A 518 7.83 -8.55 15.49
N GLY A 519 8.71 -7.73 14.92
CA GLY A 519 9.84 -7.14 15.63
C GLY A 519 10.95 -6.73 14.66
N THR A 520 12.00 -6.15 15.23
CA THR A 520 13.18 -5.71 14.47
C THR A 520 14.38 -6.57 14.83
N MET A 521 15.20 -6.86 13.82
CA MET A 521 16.42 -7.61 14.00
C MET A 521 17.60 -6.66 14.30
N PRO A 522 18.54 -7.04 15.18
CA PRO A 522 19.74 -6.24 15.39
C PRO A 522 20.52 -6.14 14.06
N ARG A 523 20.87 -4.92 13.65
CA ARG A 523 21.70 -4.68 12.46
C ARG A 523 23.09 -4.21 12.87
N LEU A 524 24.11 -4.76 12.21
CA LEU A 524 25.45 -4.20 12.23
C LEU A 524 25.53 -3.10 11.17
N VAL A 525 25.70 -1.85 11.60
CA VAL A 525 26.02 -0.71 10.73
C VAL A 525 27.47 -0.34 11.03
N ASN A 526 28.36 -0.46 10.03
CA ASN A 526 29.80 -0.17 10.17
C ASN A 526 30.49 -0.83 11.38
N GLY A 527 30.08 -2.06 11.74
CA GLY A 527 30.65 -2.81 12.87
C GLY A 527 30.03 -2.53 14.24
N PHE A 528 29.00 -1.68 14.33
CA PHE A 528 28.28 -1.39 15.58
C PHE A 528 26.85 -1.94 15.55
N VAL A 529 26.41 -2.52 16.67
CA VAL A 529 25.03 -2.99 16.86
C VAL A 529 24.10 -1.80 17.07
N VAL A 530 23.14 -1.59 16.18
CA VAL A 530 22.04 -0.65 16.42
C VAL A 530 21.02 -1.34 17.33
N PRO A 531 20.72 -0.82 18.54
CA PRO A 531 19.80 -1.47 19.48
C PRO A 531 18.37 -1.56 18.94
N ILE A 532 17.67 -2.63 19.35
CA ILE A 532 16.22 -2.81 19.16
C ILE A 532 15.49 -1.84 20.11
N ASP A 533 14.66 -0.95 19.57
CA ASP A 533 13.64 -0.27 20.37
C ASP A 533 12.44 -1.21 20.55
N GLY A 534 12.12 -1.54 21.80
CA GLY A 534 10.99 -2.40 22.20
C GLY A 534 9.59 -1.80 21.92
N SER A 535 9.50 -0.61 21.32
CA SER A 535 8.24 0.02 20.92
C SER A 535 7.62 -0.53 19.64
N GLY A 536 8.36 -1.33 18.85
CA GLY A 536 7.91 -1.85 17.55
C GLY A 536 7.69 -0.77 16.46
N LEU A 537 7.89 0.51 16.79
CA LEU A 537 7.64 1.68 15.93
C LEU A 537 8.87 2.60 15.78
N GLY A 538 9.93 2.40 16.58
CA GLY A 538 11.20 3.14 16.46
C GLY A 538 12.06 2.74 15.25
N ARG A 539 13.21 3.42 15.08
CA ARG A 539 14.25 3.15 14.06
C ARG A 539 14.99 1.82 14.27
N GLY A 540 14.29 0.75 14.63
CA GLY A 540 14.87 -0.59 14.73
C GLY A 540 15.33 -1.10 13.36
N GLY A 541 16.21 -2.10 13.35
CA GLY A 541 16.76 -2.72 12.13
C GLY A 541 15.72 -3.43 11.26
N PRO A 542 16.13 -4.15 10.19
CA PRO A 542 15.21 -4.81 9.25
C PRO A 542 14.22 -5.72 10.02
N SER A 543 12.93 -5.62 9.67
CA SER A 543 11.87 -6.34 10.35
C SER A 543 11.69 -7.76 9.85
N ALA A 544 11.35 -8.66 10.77
CA ALA A 544 10.69 -9.91 10.42
C ALA A 544 9.19 -9.64 10.28
N GLY A 545 8.62 -10.04 9.15
CA GLY A 545 7.20 -9.91 8.82
C GLY A 545 6.60 -11.29 8.57
N LEU A 546 5.47 -11.58 9.20
CA LEU A 546 4.75 -12.83 9.05
C LEU A 546 3.46 -12.62 8.26
N GLY A 547 3.28 -13.40 7.20
CA GLY A 547 2.04 -13.55 6.46
C GLY A 547 1.09 -14.49 7.18
N LEU A 548 -0.17 -14.10 7.32
CA LEU A 548 -1.26 -15.00 7.66
C LEU A 548 -2.15 -15.11 6.43
N GLY A 549 -2.03 -16.22 5.71
CA GLY A 549 -2.94 -16.60 4.64
C GLY A 549 -4.23 -17.14 5.24
N LEU A 550 -5.36 -16.59 4.81
CA LEU A 550 -6.69 -17.00 5.23
C LEU A 550 -7.52 -17.32 4.00
N GLY A 551 -8.34 -18.37 4.06
CA GLY A 551 -9.05 -18.92 2.91
C GLY A 551 -10.20 -18.06 2.35
N ARG A 552 -10.65 -18.51 1.17
CA ARG A 552 -11.67 -18.02 0.22
C ARG A 552 -11.30 -16.79 -0.63
N THR A 553 -11.67 -16.83 -1.92
CA THR A 553 -11.51 -15.75 -2.93
C THR A 553 -12.62 -14.70 -2.86
N ASP A 554 -13.60 -14.90 -2.00
CA ASP A 554 -14.75 -14.04 -1.70
C ASP A 554 -14.63 -13.35 -0.33
N TYR A 555 -13.41 -13.24 0.23
CA TYR A 555 -13.16 -12.78 1.59
C TYR A 555 -12.33 -11.49 1.67
N VAL A 556 -12.57 -10.67 2.69
CA VAL A 556 -11.60 -9.64 3.06
C VAL A 556 -11.46 -9.61 4.56
N LEU A 557 -10.21 -9.58 5.02
CA LEU A 557 -9.87 -9.48 6.43
C LEU A 557 -10.35 -8.12 6.97
N GLY A 558 -11.25 -8.19 7.96
CA GLY A 558 -11.84 -7.05 8.65
C GLY A 558 -11.30 -6.88 10.06
#